data_AF-G8TBS0-F1
#
_entry.id   AF-G8TBS0-F1
#
_cell.length_a   1.000
_cell.length_b   1.000
_cell.length_c   1.000
_cell.angle_alpha   90.00
_cell.angle_beta   90.00
_cell.angle_gamma   90.00
#
_symmetry.space_group_name_H-M   'P 1'
#
loop_
_entity.id
_entity.type
_entity.pdbx_description
1 polymer ?
#
loop_
_entity_poly.entity_id
_entity_poly.type
_entity_poly.pdbx_seq_one_letter_code
_entity_poly.pdbx_strand_id
1 'polypeptide(L)'
;MKFVLLTGLLLIAGGIACAQHISNETYLVCDDKVFDQVEILPDFKNGKAAFEDSLTQALKRKNNYPAKGTITYGFVLTMQSQLVDVKAVKGVAPNDEAIKKALKATAGNWIPAKQNSHTVCAYVYLTLNFSTDRLETSLFQKRGEE
;
A
#
# COMPACT_ATOMS: atom_id res chain seq x y z
N MET A 1 -60.25 27.22 6.53
CA MET A 1 -60.26 26.92 5.07
C MET A 1 -58.87 27.17 4.52
N LYS A 2 -58.33 26.19 3.76
CA LYS A 2 -57.14 26.26 2.88
C LYS A 2 -55.77 26.27 3.59
N PHE A 3 -54.74 25.49 3.25
CA PHE A 3 -54.52 24.36 2.32
C PHE A 3 -53.28 23.58 2.82
N VAL A 4 -53.28 22.27 2.59
CA VAL A 4 -52.18 21.30 2.75
C VAL A 4 -51.07 21.53 1.70
N LEU A 5 -49.82 21.17 1.99
CA LEU A 5 -48.86 20.34 1.20
C LEU A 5 -47.41 20.58 1.71
N LEU A 6 -46.74 19.58 2.31
CA LEU A 6 -45.97 18.45 1.75
C LEU A 6 -44.57 18.83 1.21
N THR A 7 -43.61 17.95 1.51
CA THR A 7 -42.22 17.85 1.03
C THR A 7 -41.21 18.77 1.73
N GLY A 8 -40.02 18.34 2.16
CA GLY A 8 -39.34 17.07 1.94
C GLY A 8 -38.25 16.86 2.99
N LEU A 9 -38.13 15.59 3.38
CA LEU A 9 -37.04 14.98 4.09
C LEU A 9 -35.73 15.19 3.29
N LEU A 10 -34.76 15.91 3.85
CA LEU A 10 -33.39 15.90 3.32
C LEU A 10 -32.54 14.95 4.17
N LEU A 11 -32.59 13.67 3.82
CA LEU A 11 -31.56 12.70 4.18
C LEU A 11 -30.29 13.08 3.42
N ILE A 12 -29.36 13.79 4.05
CA ILE A 12 -27.99 13.81 3.55
C ILE A 12 -27.33 12.53 4.07
N ALA A 13 -27.59 11.44 3.36
CA ALA A 13 -26.71 10.27 3.36
C ALA A 13 -25.41 10.67 2.66
N GLY A 14 -24.60 11.49 3.32
CA GLY A 14 -23.24 11.78 2.90
C GLY A 14 -22.40 10.57 3.25
N GLY A 15 -22.34 9.62 2.32
CA GLY A 15 -21.38 8.53 2.38
C GLY A 15 -20.00 9.14 2.57
N ILE A 16 -19.34 8.81 3.69
CA ILE A 16 -17.91 9.00 3.80
C ILE A 16 -17.33 7.98 2.82
N ALA A 17 -17.12 8.39 1.58
CA ALA A 17 -16.06 7.81 0.78
C ALA A 17 -14.83 7.92 1.67
N CYS A 18 -14.32 6.79 2.16
CA CYS A 18 -13.07 6.74 2.88
C CYS A 18 -11.98 7.21 1.91
N ALA A 19 -11.78 8.53 1.80
CA ALA A 19 -10.54 9.09 1.31
C ALA A 19 -9.48 8.48 2.22
N GLN A 20 -8.66 7.58 1.66
CA GLN A 20 -7.57 6.99 2.41
C GLN A 20 -6.74 8.17 2.91
N HIS A 21 -6.69 8.36 4.23
CA HIS A 21 -6.01 9.49 4.83
C HIS A 21 -4.50 9.28 4.63
N ILE A 22 -4.01 9.77 3.50
CA ILE A 22 -2.59 9.84 3.17
C ILE A 22 -2.01 10.96 4.04
N SER A 23 -0.83 10.71 4.63
CA SER A 23 -0.22 11.66 5.56
C SER A 23 0.24 12.95 4.84
N ASN A 24 0.26 14.08 5.54
CA ASN A 24 0.72 15.37 4.99
C ASN A 24 2.17 15.30 4.47
N GLU A 25 3.01 14.46 5.07
CA GLU A 25 4.37 14.17 4.61
C GLU A 25 4.38 13.49 3.22
N THR A 26 3.41 12.60 2.95
CA THR A 26 3.29 11.94 1.66
C THR A 26 2.85 12.90 0.55
N TYR A 27 1.95 13.84 0.86
CA TYR A 27 1.52 14.90 -0.05
C TYR A 27 2.71 15.76 -0.51
N LEU A 28 3.59 16.14 0.42
CA LEU A 28 4.82 16.90 0.11
C LEU A 28 5.82 16.12 -0.75
N VAL A 29 5.93 14.81 -0.58
CA VAL A 29 6.89 13.98 -1.35
C VAL A 29 6.36 13.66 -2.75
N CYS A 30 5.04 13.68 -2.94
CA CYS A 30 4.38 13.26 -4.17
C CYS A 30 3.71 14.41 -4.95
N ASP A 31 4.07 15.66 -4.67
CA ASP A 31 3.50 16.86 -5.29
C ASP A 31 1.97 16.79 -5.37
N ASP A 32 1.34 16.41 -4.26
CA ASP A 32 -0.10 16.20 -4.09
C ASP A 32 -0.76 15.18 -5.03
N LYS A 33 0.02 14.35 -5.72
CA LYS A 33 -0.48 13.41 -6.73
C LYS A 33 -0.03 11.97 -6.45
N VAL A 34 -0.99 11.15 -6.04
CA VAL A 34 -0.82 9.70 -5.88
C VAL A 34 -1.82 8.99 -6.77
N PHE A 35 -1.33 8.04 -7.57
CA PHE A 35 -2.16 7.26 -8.48
C PHE A 35 -2.59 5.94 -7.84
N ASP A 36 -3.90 5.67 -7.83
CA ASP A 36 -4.44 4.38 -7.39
C ASP A 36 -4.34 3.30 -8.47
N GLN A 37 -4.25 3.72 -9.74
CA GLN A 37 -4.05 2.87 -10.90
C GLN A 37 -2.99 3.47 -11.82
N VAL A 38 -2.11 2.61 -12.34
CA VAL A 38 -1.04 2.99 -13.26
C VAL A 38 -0.95 2.01 -14.42
N GLU A 39 -0.46 2.49 -15.56
CA GLU A 39 -0.19 1.67 -16.74
C GLU A 39 0.90 0.62 -16.49
N ILE A 40 1.95 1.00 -15.74
CA ILE A 40 3.05 0.12 -15.39
C ILE A 40 3.20 0.13 -13.87
N LEU A 41 2.91 -1.02 -13.25
CA LEU A 41 3.10 -1.24 -11.82
C LEU A 41 4.57 -1.07 -11.42
N PRO A 42 4.84 -0.70 -10.16
CA PRO A 42 6.19 -0.82 -9.63
C PRO A 42 6.73 -2.24 -9.72
N ASP A 43 8.04 -2.34 -9.72
CA ASP A 43 8.73 -3.63 -9.73
C ASP A 43 9.97 -3.61 -8.83
N PHE A 44 10.59 -4.76 -8.63
CA PHE A 44 11.79 -4.91 -7.80
C PHE A 44 13.05 -4.76 -8.65
N LYS A 45 13.95 -3.86 -8.26
CA LYS A 45 15.16 -3.53 -9.04
C LYS A 45 16.05 -4.74 -9.35
N ASN A 46 16.12 -5.69 -8.40
CA ASN A 46 16.90 -6.92 -8.51
C ASN A 46 16.03 -8.16 -8.70
N GLY A 47 14.77 -7.98 -9.08
CA GLY A 47 13.77 -9.04 -9.19
C GLY A 47 13.16 -9.46 -7.86
N LYS A 48 12.01 -10.13 -7.97
CA LYS A 48 11.17 -10.56 -6.85
C LYS A 48 11.89 -11.49 -5.86
N ALA A 49 12.63 -12.48 -6.36
CA ALA A 49 13.34 -13.45 -5.51
C ALA A 49 14.38 -12.75 -4.60
N ALA A 50 15.15 -11.81 -5.14
CA ALA A 50 16.13 -11.05 -4.36
C ALA A 50 15.47 -10.18 -3.28
N PHE A 51 14.30 -9.62 -3.57
CA PHE A 51 13.51 -8.88 -2.58
C PHE A 51 13.04 -9.80 -1.44
N GLU A 52 12.49 -10.96 -1.79
CA GLU A 52 12.01 -11.97 -0.84
C GLU A 52 13.12 -12.48 0.08
N ASP A 53 14.28 -12.78 -0.49
CA ASP A 53 15.46 -13.23 0.26
C ASP A 53 16.00 -12.14 1.19
N SER A 54 16.12 -10.90 0.68
CA SER A 54 16.62 -9.77 1.47
C SER A 54 15.71 -9.45 2.65
N LEU A 55 14.40 -9.42 2.42
CA LEU A 55 13.41 -9.16 3.47
C LEU A 55 13.36 -10.30 4.49
N THR A 56 13.44 -11.55 4.04
CA THR A 56 13.53 -12.73 4.91
C THR A 56 14.77 -12.64 5.81
N GLN A 57 15.94 -12.35 5.26
CA GLN A 57 17.18 -12.22 6.02
C GLN A 57 17.13 -11.04 6.99
N ALA A 58 16.56 -9.89 6.60
CA ALA A 58 16.42 -8.73 7.46
C ALA A 58 15.55 -9.03 8.70
N LEU A 59 14.45 -9.76 8.53
CA LEU A 59 13.55 -10.14 9.61
C LEU A 59 14.14 -11.25 10.50
N LYS A 60 14.73 -12.30 9.91
CA LYS A 60 15.35 -13.41 10.65
C LYS A 60 16.51 -12.95 11.54
N ARG A 61 17.39 -12.08 11.03
CA ARG A 61 18.52 -11.52 11.82
C ARG A 61 18.10 -10.82 13.11
N LYS A 62 16.86 -10.31 13.18
CA LYS A 62 16.32 -9.61 14.35
C LYS A 62 15.26 -10.42 15.09
N ASN A 63 15.13 -11.72 14.80
CA ASN A 63 14.11 -12.61 15.36
C ASN A 63 12.66 -12.10 15.17
N ASN A 64 12.40 -11.38 14.07
CA ASN A 64 11.09 -10.79 13.77
C ASN A 64 10.31 -11.55 12.68
N TYR A 65 10.89 -12.62 12.14
CA TYR A 65 10.30 -13.38 11.04
C TYR A 65 9.07 -14.20 11.52
N PRO A 66 7.87 -13.97 10.98
CA PRO A 66 6.69 -14.77 11.32
C PRO A 66 6.84 -16.22 10.87
N ALA A 67 6.40 -17.18 11.69
CA ALA A 67 6.48 -18.60 11.34
C ALA A 67 5.54 -18.99 10.19
N LYS A 68 4.36 -18.37 10.12
CA LYS A 68 3.38 -18.57 9.06
C LYS A 68 2.40 -17.42 8.98
N GLY A 69 1.72 -17.30 7.86
CA GLY A 69 0.55 -16.45 7.70
C GLY A 69 0.69 -15.46 6.56
N THR A 70 -0.42 -14.84 6.19
CA THR A 70 -0.48 -13.90 5.08
C THR A 70 -0.90 -12.53 5.60
N ILE A 71 -0.11 -11.51 5.27
CA ILE A 71 -0.41 -10.11 5.59
C ILE A 71 -0.33 -9.30 4.30
N THR A 72 -1.28 -8.41 4.08
CA THR A 72 -1.24 -7.45 2.97
C THR A 72 -0.99 -6.06 3.54
N TYR A 73 0.04 -5.40 3.04
CA TYR A 73 0.33 -4.00 3.32
C TYR A 73 -0.12 -3.14 2.13
N GLY A 74 -0.80 -2.04 2.42
CA GLY A 74 -0.98 -0.92 1.50
C GLY A 74 0.04 0.16 1.81
N PHE A 75 0.59 0.79 0.77
CA PHE A 75 1.52 1.91 0.92
C PHE A 75 1.60 2.74 -0.36
N VAL A 76 2.13 3.95 -0.25
CA VAL A 76 2.53 4.75 -1.41
C VAL A 76 3.99 4.49 -1.72
N LEU A 77 4.27 4.07 -2.95
CA LEU A 77 5.62 4.06 -3.49
C LEU A 77 5.88 5.38 -4.22
N THR A 78 6.91 6.10 -3.81
CA THR A 78 7.26 7.41 -4.35
C THR A 78 8.10 7.31 -5.63
N MET A 79 8.21 8.43 -6.34
CA MET A 79 9.08 8.56 -7.52
C MET A 79 10.57 8.31 -7.20
N GLN A 80 10.97 8.52 -5.95
CA GLN A 80 12.32 8.30 -5.44
C GLN A 80 12.47 6.90 -4.80
N SER A 81 11.56 5.97 -5.12
CA SER A 81 11.58 4.59 -4.65
C SER A 81 11.53 4.46 -3.12
N GLN A 82 10.82 5.36 -2.43
CA GLN A 82 10.57 5.29 -0.99
C GLN A 82 9.17 4.74 -0.71
N LEU A 83 9.01 4.01 0.39
CA LEU A 83 7.72 3.53 0.85
C LEU A 83 7.23 4.45 1.96
N VAL A 84 6.11 5.11 1.74
CA VAL A 84 5.47 6.00 2.72
C VAL A 84 4.05 5.51 3.02
N ASP A 85 3.53 5.92 4.18
CA ASP A 85 2.20 5.53 4.66
C ASP A 85 1.92 4.01 4.69
N VAL A 86 2.92 3.22 5.09
CA VAL A 86 2.83 1.75 5.13
C VAL A 86 1.84 1.29 6.21
N LYS A 87 0.73 0.67 5.79
CA LYS A 87 -0.38 0.22 6.64
C LYS A 87 -0.70 -1.25 6.37
N ALA A 88 -0.89 -2.04 7.42
CA ALA A 88 -1.47 -3.38 7.27
C ALA A 88 -2.97 -3.22 6.95
N VAL A 89 -3.40 -3.71 5.79
CA VAL A 89 -4.80 -3.61 5.32
C VAL A 89 -5.54 -4.93 5.40
N LYS A 90 -4.82 -6.06 5.51
CA LYS A 90 -5.39 -7.40 5.70
C LYS A 90 -4.41 -8.30 6.44
N GLY A 91 -4.93 -9.15 7.32
CA GLY A 91 -4.12 -10.04 8.15
C GLY A 91 -3.55 -9.34 9.38
N VAL A 92 -2.97 -10.14 10.29
CA VAL A 92 -2.35 -9.65 11.54
C VAL A 92 -1.00 -10.33 11.70
N ALA A 93 0.04 -9.54 11.96
CA ALA A 93 1.39 -10.02 12.23
C ALA A 93 1.75 -9.76 13.70
N PRO A 94 2.39 -10.72 14.42
CA PRO A 94 2.86 -10.47 15.78
C PRO A 94 3.94 -9.37 15.85
N ASN A 95 4.72 -9.21 14.78
CA ASN A 95 5.84 -8.25 14.70
C ASN A 95 5.60 -7.17 13.63
N ASP A 96 4.38 -6.65 13.53
CA ASP A 96 3.94 -5.74 12.46
C ASP A 96 4.85 -4.52 12.26
N GLU A 97 5.22 -3.83 13.35
CA GLU A 97 6.10 -2.65 13.27
C GLU A 97 7.51 -2.98 12.77
N ALA A 98 8.03 -4.17 13.10
CA ALA A 98 9.32 -4.62 12.59
C ALA A 98 9.25 -4.90 11.08
N ILE A 99 8.14 -5.45 10.60
CA ILE A 99 7.89 -5.71 9.18
C ILE A 99 7.76 -4.39 8.43
N LYS A 100 6.96 -3.44 8.93
CA LYS A 100 6.85 -2.08 8.35
C LYS A 100 8.22 -1.40 8.26
N LYS A 101 9.05 -1.48 9.31
CA LYS A 101 10.40 -0.92 9.30
C LYS A 101 11.30 -1.62 8.28
N ALA A 102 11.21 -2.94 8.15
CA ALA A 102 11.97 -3.69 7.15
C ALA A 102 11.54 -3.31 5.71
N LEU A 103 10.24 -3.17 5.45
CA LEU A 103 9.70 -2.68 4.19
C LEU A 103 10.21 -1.27 3.86
N LYS A 104 10.14 -0.33 4.82
CA LYS A 104 10.68 1.03 4.63
C LYS A 104 12.19 1.03 4.34
N ALA A 105 12.94 0.10 4.94
CA ALA A 105 14.37 -0.06 4.68
C ALA A 105 14.69 -0.62 3.27
N THR A 106 13.69 -1.03 2.48
CA THR A 106 13.88 -1.40 1.07
C THR A 106 13.85 -0.20 0.12
N ALA A 107 13.81 1.03 0.65
CA ALA A 107 13.91 2.25 -0.15
C ALA A 107 15.10 2.19 -1.13
N GLY A 108 14.89 2.62 -2.38
CA GLY A 108 15.89 2.55 -3.45
C GLY A 108 16.02 1.20 -4.16
N ASN A 109 15.42 0.13 -3.63
CA ASN A 109 15.39 -1.20 -4.27
C ASN A 109 14.15 -1.43 -5.16
N TRP A 110 13.35 -0.38 -5.37
CA TRP A 110 12.15 -0.41 -6.18
C TRP A 110 12.36 0.33 -7.50
N ILE A 111 11.73 -0.18 -8.55
CA ILE A 111 11.46 0.53 -9.79
C ILE A 111 10.09 1.20 -9.60
N PRO A 112 10.00 2.54 -9.63
CA PRO A 112 8.73 3.24 -9.46
C PRO A 112 7.71 2.92 -10.56
N ALA A 113 6.44 3.20 -10.26
CA ALA A 113 5.35 3.11 -11.23
C ALA A 113 5.55 4.10 -12.38
N LYS A 114 4.95 3.79 -13.54
CA LYS A 114 4.88 4.73 -14.67
C LYS A 114 3.47 4.92 -15.19
N GLN A 115 3.21 6.15 -15.61
CA GLN A 115 1.99 6.57 -16.30
C GLN A 115 2.38 7.52 -17.44
N ASN A 116 1.92 7.26 -18.66
CA ASN A 116 2.28 8.07 -19.84
C ASN A 116 3.80 8.27 -19.96
N SER A 117 4.57 7.19 -19.77
CA SER A 117 6.04 7.21 -19.76
C SER A 117 6.71 8.02 -18.62
N HIS A 118 5.96 8.65 -17.72
CA HIS A 118 6.48 9.41 -16.60
C HIS A 118 6.48 8.57 -15.33
N THR A 119 7.52 8.74 -14.50
CA THR A 119 7.56 8.13 -13.16
C THR A 119 6.57 8.86 -12.26
N VAL A 120 5.78 8.11 -11.48
CA VAL A 120 4.72 8.69 -10.63
C VAL A 120 4.71 8.04 -9.25
N CYS A 121 4.19 8.75 -8.25
CA CYS A 121 3.81 8.14 -6.98
C CYS A 121 2.56 7.27 -7.17
N ALA A 122 2.57 6.05 -6.63
CA ALA A 122 1.45 5.13 -6.76
C ALA A 122 1.11 4.48 -5.42
N TYR A 123 -0.18 4.37 -5.12
CA TYR A 123 -0.66 3.51 -4.04
C TYR A 123 -0.66 2.07 -4.52
N VAL A 124 -0.08 1.17 -3.73
CA VAL A 124 0.07 -0.24 -4.08
C VAL A 124 -0.16 -1.14 -2.87
N TYR A 125 -0.51 -2.40 -3.17
CA TYR A 125 -0.68 -3.44 -2.19
C TYR A 125 0.38 -4.52 -2.39
N LEU A 126 1.05 -4.89 -1.30
CA LEU A 126 2.00 -5.99 -1.25
C LEU A 126 1.51 -7.03 -0.26
N THR A 127 1.16 -8.20 -0.76
CA THR A 127 0.90 -9.37 0.06
C THR A 127 2.20 -10.08 0.37
N LEU A 128 2.46 -10.32 1.66
CA LEU A 128 3.53 -11.14 2.19
C LEU A 128 2.93 -12.45 2.69
N ASN A 129 3.32 -13.56 2.09
CA ASN A 129 2.95 -14.91 2.52
C ASN A 129 4.15 -15.58 3.18
N PHE A 130 4.11 -15.66 4.51
CA PHE A 130 5.14 -16.28 5.32
C PHE A 130 4.87 -17.78 5.47
N SER A 131 5.91 -18.59 5.23
CA SER A 131 6.03 -19.96 5.74
C SER A 131 7.32 -20.08 6.55
N THR A 132 7.55 -21.24 7.17
CA THR A 132 8.69 -21.48 8.07
C THR A 132 10.04 -21.11 7.44
N ASP A 133 10.20 -21.32 6.14
CA ASP A 133 11.45 -21.26 5.41
C ASP A 133 11.48 -20.21 4.30
N ARG A 134 10.33 -19.80 3.75
CA ARG A 134 10.23 -18.91 2.58
C ARG A 134 9.21 -17.80 2.77
N LEU A 135 9.49 -16.67 2.14
CA LEU A 135 8.56 -15.57 1.96
C LEU A 135 8.17 -15.51 0.48
N GLU A 136 6.88 -15.54 0.20
CA GLU A 136 6.35 -15.26 -1.14
C GLU A 136 5.62 -13.93 -1.13
N THR A 137 5.75 -13.17 -2.21
CA THR A 137 5.22 -11.83 -2.37
C THR A 137 4.32 -11.71 -3.58
N SER A 138 3.30 -10.86 -3.49
CA SER A 138 2.46 -10.50 -4.62
C SER A 138 2.13 -9.02 -4.56
N LEU A 139 2.45 -8.29 -5.62
CA LEU A 139 2.20 -6.85 -5.76
C LEU A 139 0.99 -6.63 -6.69
N PHE A 140 0.09 -5.75 -6.29
CA PHE A 140 -1.11 -5.42 -7.08
C PHE A 140 -1.65 -4.03 -6.72
N GLN A 141 -2.55 -3.51 -7.56
CA GLN A 141 -3.39 -2.35 -7.26
C GLN A 141 -4.83 -2.80 -7.05
N LYS A 142 -5.61 -2.00 -6.29
CA LYS A 142 -7.04 -2.27 -6.17
C LYS A 142 -7.63 -2.17 -7.58
N ARG A 143 -8.16 -3.28 -8.09
CA ARG A 143 -8.91 -3.27 -9.36
C ARG A 143 -10.08 -2.31 -9.16
N GLY A 144 -10.26 -1.35 -10.08
CA GLY A 144 -11.40 -0.45 -10.05
C GLY A 144 -12.67 -1.28 -9.86
N GLU A 145 -13.52 -0.86 -8.91
CA GLU A 145 -14.90 -1.31 -8.89
C GLU A 145 -15.55 -0.69 -10.14
N GLU A 146 -15.75 -1.51 -11.18
CA GLU A 146 -16.66 -1.19 -12.29
C GLU A 146 -18.11 -1.12 -11.78
#